data_AF-A8QD33-F1
#
_entry.id   AF-A8QD33-F1
#
_cell.length_a   1.000
_cell.length_b   1.000
_cell.length_c   1.000
_cell.angle_alpha   90.00
_cell.angle_beta   90.00
_cell.angle_gamma   90.00
#
_symmetry.space_group_name_H-M   'P 1'
#
loop_
_entity.id
_entity.type
_entity.pdbx_description
1 polymer ?
#
loop_
_entity_poly.entity_id
_entity_poly.type
_entity_poly.pdbx_seq_one_letter_code
_entity_poly.pdbx_strand_id
1 'polypeptide(L)'
;MRQLALSSRLMYTRPLPISRLMGALADRAQLNTMQYGKRPYGVGFLVIGTDDTGPHLYEFNPTGNCFEYYAMSIGARNQSAKTYLESHFTEFTEADLDHLILHGIRALRETLPQNKQLDQASVTVAYVGPGADADPHSSSLREGQKFTVLEGDKLATWFERLGPSERQRAAAAAAEASAAAATENASSSADNAAASTDNASSASAPDQNTQASSDNTDNQPRPMDEN
;
A
#
# COMPACT_ATOMS: atom_id res chain seq x y z
N MET A 1 -8.76 -24.57 -14.75
CA MET A 1 -9.67 -24.10 -13.68
C MET A 1 -11.14 -24.20 -14.09
N ARG A 2 -11.65 -23.39 -15.04
CA ARG A 2 -13.08 -23.44 -15.44
C ARG A 2 -13.58 -24.84 -15.86
N GLN A 3 -12.84 -25.53 -16.71
CA GLN A 3 -13.19 -26.89 -17.14
C GLN A 3 -13.27 -27.87 -15.96
N LEU A 4 -12.35 -27.78 -15.00
CA LEU A 4 -12.33 -28.64 -13.82
C LEU A 4 -13.53 -28.36 -12.88
N ALA A 5 -13.87 -27.09 -12.70
CA ALA A 5 -15.03 -26.69 -11.91
C ALA A 5 -16.34 -27.16 -12.57
N LEU A 6 -16.47 -26.98 -13.89
CA LEU A 6 -17.64 -27.42 -14.65
C LEU A 6 -17.77 -28.95 -14.68
N SER A 7 -16.66 -29.70 -14.84
CA SER A 7 -16.69 -31.15 -14.82
C SER A 7 -17.10 -31.70 -13.46
N SER A 8 -16.61 -31.10 -12.36
CA SER A 8 -17.02 -31.48 -11.01
C SER A 8 -18.50 -31.24 -10.79
N ARG A 9 -19.01 -30.08 -11.24
CA ARG A 9 -20.43 -29.76 -11.12
C ARG A 9 -21.31 -30.71 -11.94
N LEU A 10 -20.87 -31.09 -13.13
CA LEU A 10 -21.60 -32.03 -14.00
C LEU A 10 -21.60 -33.45 -13.44
N MET A 11 -20.46 -33.93 -12.92
CA MET A 11 -20.30 -35.32 -12.49
C MET A 11 -20.85 -35.57 -11.09
N TYR A 12 -20.69 -34.61 -10.18
CA TYR A 12 -20.99 -34.79 -8.76
C TYR A 12 -22.12 -33.91 -8.26
N THR A 13 -22.71 -33.05 -9.12
CA THR A 13 -23.78 -32.11 -8.75
C THR A 13 -23.42 -31.27 -7.52
N ARG A 14 -22.12 -30.95 -7.35
CA ARG A 14 -21.61 -30.13 -6.25
C ARG A 14 -20.56 -29.15 -6.74
N PRO A 15 -20.45 -27.97 -6.10
CA PRO A 15 -19.33 -27.07 -6.34
C PRO A 15 -18.00 -27.78 -5.99
N LEU A 16 -16.95 -27.42 -6.72
CA LEU A 16 -15.60 -27.93 -6.50
C LEU A 16 -14.96 -27.17 -5.34
N PRO A 17 -14.51 -27.85 -4.26
CA PRO A 17 -13.78 -27.19 -3.18
C PRO A 17 -12.50 -26.52 -3.70
N ILE A 18 -12.19 -25.35 -3.15
CA ILE A 18 -11.10 -24.51 -3.66
C ILE A 18 -9.75 -25.18 -3.42
N SER A 19 -9.56 -25.81 -2.27
CA SER A 19 -8.37 -26.61 -1.95
C SER A 19 -8.07 -27.67 -3.02
N ARG A 20 -9.11 -28.36 -3.54
CA ARG A 20 -8.97 -29.36 -4.61
C ARG A 20 -8.64 -28.74 -5.96
N LEU A 21 -9.24 -27.58 -6.26
CA LEU A 21 -8.92 -26.81 -7.46
C LEU A 21 -7.44 -26.38 -7.46
N MET A 22 -6.95 -25.90 -6.31
CA MET A 22 -5.56 -25.45 -6.16
C MET A 22 -4.58 -26.62 -6.22
N GLY A 23 -4.87 -27.75 -5.59
CA GLY A 23 -4.05 -28.96 -5.70
C GLY A 23 -3.91 -29.45 -7.16
N ALA A 24 -5.02 -29.54 -7.89
CA ALA A 24 -4.98 -29.93 -9.30
C ALA A 24 -4.21 -28.91 -10.19
N LEU A 25 -4.22 -27.64 -9.81
CA LEU A 25 -3.44 -26.60 -10.48
C LEU A 25 -1.94 -26.72 -10.16
N ALA A 26 -1.59 -26.95 -8.90
CA ALA A 26 -0.23 -27.20 -8.43
C ALA A 26 0.41 -28.38 -9.18
N ASP A 27 -0.27 -29.52 -9.23
CA ASP A 27 0.21 -30.72 -9.93
C ASP A 27 0.51 -30.42 -11.41
N ARG A 28 -0.41 -29.70 -12.06
CA ARG A 28 -0.25 -29.32 -13.47
C ARG A 28 0.91 -28.35 -13.69
N ALA A 29 1.18 -27.47 -12.73
CA ALA A 29 2.31 -26.55 -12.77
C ALA A 29 3.63 -27.27 -12.54
N GLN A 30 3.67 -28.17 -11.57
CA GLN A 30 4.84 -28.98 -11.23
C GLN A 30 5.25 -29.89 -12.40
N LEU A 31 4.30 -30.45 -13.15
CA LEU A 31 4.62 -31.22 -14.37
C LEU A 31 5.41 -30.41 -15.41
N ASN A 32 5.19 -29.10 -15.48
CA ASN A 32 5.90 -28.23 -16.41
C ASN A 32 7.30 -27.83 -15.92
N THR A 33 7.59 -27.95 -14.61
CA THR A 33 8.92 -27.70 -14.06
C THR A 33 9.80 -28.94 -14.07
N MET A 34 9.20 -30.14 -14.00
CA MET A 34 9.91 -31.41 -13.96
C MET A 34 10.18 -32.02 -15.34
N GLN A 35 9.30 -31.80 -16.32
CA GLN A 35 9.42 -32.42 -17.63
C GLN A 35 10.34 -31.63 -18.57
N TYR A 36 11.33 -32.30 -19.15
CA TYR A 36 12.23 -31.71 -20.15
C TYR A 36 11.44 -31.15 -21.36
N GLY A 37 11.84 -29.98 -21.83
CA GLY A 37 11.25 -29.32 -22.99
C GLY A 37 9.95 -28.53 -22.70
N LYS A 38 9.44 -28.56 -21.46
CA LYS A 38 8.32 -27.71 -21.04
C LYS A 38 8.83 -26.45 -20.35
N ARG A 39 8.06 -25.37 -20.47
CA ARG A 39 8.32 -24.10 -19.80
C ARG A 39 7.38 -23.96 -18.60
N PRO A 40 7.86 -23.51 -17.42
CA PRO A 40 7.01 -23.16 -16.30
C PRO A 40 5.99 -22.08 -16.68
N TYR A 41 4.87 -22.03 -15.96
CA TYR A 41 3.92 -20.95 -16.14
C TYR A 41 4.54 -19.61 -15.73
N GLY A 42 4.45 -18.57 -16.55
CA GLY A 42 4.96 -17.24 -16.21
C GLY A 42 3.99 -16.37 -15.43
N VAL A 43 3.04 -16.96 -14.71
CA VAL A 43 1.90 -16.25 -14.09
C VAL A 43 1.63 -16.78 -12.68
N GLY A 44 1.43 -15.86 -11.73
CA GLY A 44 0.87 -16.16 -10.41
C GLY A 44 -0.62 -15.87 -10.37
N PHE A 45 -1.37 -16.56 -9.52
CA PHE A 45 -2.78 -16.28 -9.29
C PHE A 45 -3.04 -15.95 -7.83
N LEU A 46 -3.95 -15.00 -7.61
CA LEU A 46 -4.71 -14.92 -6.37
C LEU A 46 -6.10 -15.49 -6.69
N VAL A 47 -6.47 -16.55 -5.98
CA VAL A 47 -7.74 -17.25 -6.16
C VAL A 47 -8.57 -17.02 -4.90
N ILE A 48 -9.71 -16.36 -5.07
CA ILE A 48 -10.71 -16.18 -4.03
C ILE A 48 -11.93 -17.05 -4.31
N GLY A 49 -12.55 -17.55 -3.26
CA GLY A 49 -13.84 -18.23 -3.35
C GLY A 49 -14.41 -18.50 -1.97
N THR A 50 -15.66 -18.96 -1.96
CA THR A 50 -16.29 -19.50 -0.76
C THR A 50 -16.55 -20.99 -1.00
N ASP A 51 -16.42 -21.79 0.05
CA ASP A 51 -16.93 -23.15 0.11
C ASP A 51 -17.71 -23.36 1.42
N ASP A 52 -18.08 -24.62 1.71
CA ASP A 52 -18.81 -25.00 2.92
C ASP A 52 -18.08 -24.64 4.24
N THR A 53 -16.74 -24.51 4.20
CA THR A 53 -15.90 -24.17 5.36
C THR A 53 -15.66 -22.67 5.52
N GLY A 54 -15.95 -21.87 4.49
CA GLY A 54 -15.93 -20.41 4.56
C GLY A 54 -15.26 -19.75 3.36
N PRO A 55 -14.85 -18.48 3.50
CA PRO A 55 -14.09 -17.76 2.49
C PRO A 55 -12.62 -18.19 2.51
N HIS A 56 -12.06 -18.44 1.32
CA HIS A 56 -10.67 -18.83 1.15
C HIS A 56 -9.96 -17.91 0.16
N LEU A 57 -8.71 -17.56 0.48
CA LEU A 57 -7.78 -16.86 -0.40
C LEU A 57 -6.53 -17.71 -0.56
N TYR A 58 -6.26 -18.10 -1.81
CA TYR A 58 -5.07 -18.87 -2.17
C TYR A 58 -4.15 -18.07 -3.09
N GLU A 59 -2.85 -18.17 -2.82
CA GLU A 59 -1.81 -17.78 -3.76
C GLU A 59 -1.30 -19.00 -4.52
N PHE A 60 -1.25 -18.90 -5.83
CA PHE A 60 -0.58 -19.86 -6.70
C PHE A 60 0.73 -19.27 -7.21
N ASN A 61 1.82 -20.02 -7.01
CA ASN A 61 3.12 -19.75 -7.61
C ASN A 61 3.42 -20.74 -8.76
N PRO A 62 3.96 -20.27 -9.91
CA PRO A 62 4.51 -21.08 -10.99
C PRO A 62 5.34 -22.31 -10.63
N THR A 63 5.99 -22.31 -9.46
CA THR A 63 6.78 -23.44 -8.95
C THR A 63 5.94 -24.65 -8.58
N GLY A 64 4.61 -24.51 -8.54
CA GLY A 64 3.68 -25.53 -8.06
C GLY A 64 3.28 -25.34 -6.59
N ASN A 65 3.74 -24.28 -5.93
CA ASN A 65 3.33 -23.99 -4.55
C ASN A 65 1.96 -23.30 -4.54
N CYS A 66 1.05 -23.83 -3.71
CA CYS A 66 -0.23 -23.21 -3.40
C CYS A 66 -0.33 -23.04 -1.88
N PHE A 67 -0.51 -21.81 -1.43
CA PHE A 67 -0.65 -21.50 0.00
C PHE A 67 -1.93 -20.70 0.24
N GLU A 68 -2.55 -20.96 1.38
CA GLU A 68 -3.73 -20.25 1.85
C GLU A 68 -3.31 -19.10 2.77
N TYR A 69 -3.95 -17.95 2.62
CA TYR A 69 -3.61 -16.73 3.36
C TYR A 69 -4.87 -15.99 3.82
N TYR A 70 -4.77 -15.26 4.92
CA TYR A 70 -5.80 -14.29 5.32
C TYR A 70 -5.79 -13.04 4.45
N ALA A 71 -4.59 -12.58 4.08
CA ALA A 71 -4.39 -11.48 3.16
C ALA A 71 -3.06 -11.67 2.42
N MET A 72 -3.05 -11.40 1.12
CA MET A 72 -1.85 -11.54 0.29
C MET A 72 -1.86 -10.51 -0.85
N SER A 73 -0.66 -10.09 -1.25
CA SER A 73 -0.44 -9.20 -2.40
C SER A 73 0.65 -9.77 -3.30
N ILE A 74 0.41 -9.75 -4.62
CA ILE A 74 1.35 -10.20 -5.65
C ILE A 74 1.63 -9.08 -6.65
N GLY A 75 2.76 -9.18 -7.36
CA GLY A 75 3.13 -8.23 -8.41
C GLY A 75 4.20 -7.22 -7.98
N ALA A 76 4.30 -6.12 -8.72
CA ALA A 76 5.35 -5.14 -8.55
C ALA A 76 5.20 -4.34 -7.24
N ARG A 77 6.30 -4.18 -6.49
CA ARG A 77 6.33 -3.44 -5.21
C ARG A 77 5.28 -3.93 -4.20
N ASN A 78 4.92 -5.21 -4.24
CA ASN A 78 3.95 -5.81 -3.33
C ASN A 78 4.41 -5.82 -1.86
N GLN A 79 5.70 -5.66 -1.57
CA GLN A 79 6.22 -5.67 -0.21
C GLN A 79 5.57 -4.60 0.69
N SER A 80 5.35 -3.37 0.18
CA SER A 80 4.70 -2.33 0.98
C SER A 80 3.22 -2.63 1.25
N ALA A 81 2.51 -3.22 0.28
CA ALA A 81 1.17 -3.73 0.51
C ALA A 81 1.15 -4.83 1.57
N LYS A 82 2.10 -5.78 1.54
CA LYS A 82 2.21 -6.84 2.55
C LYS A 82 2.40 -6.26 3.95
N THR A 83 3.30 -5.30 4.13
CA THR A 83 3.50 -4.63 5.43
C THR A 83 2.23 -3.94 5.95
N TYR A 84 1.45 -3.33 5.06
CA TYR A 84 0.15 -2.76 5.45
C TYR A 84 -0.86 -3.86 5.87
N LEU A 85 -0.95 -4.94 5.10
CA LEU A 85 -1.85 -6.06 5.39
C LEU A 85 -1.45 -6.79 6.68
N GLU A 86 -0.16 -6.96 6.94
CA GLU A 86 0.40 -7.57 8.15
C GLU A 86 0.12 -6.74 9.40
N SER A 87 0.05 -5.41 9.29
CA SER A 87 -0.25 -4.54 10.45
C SER A 87 -1.73 -4.50 10.82
N HIS A 88 -2.64 -4.79 9.87
CA HIS A 88 -4.09 -4.71 10.08
C HIS A 88 -4.78 -6.08 10.04
N PHE A 89 -4.02 -7.19 10.03
CA PHE A 89 -4.58 -8.52 9.77
C PHE A 89 -5.66 -8.96 10.77
N THR A 90 -5.54 -8.51 12.02
CA THR A 90 -6.50 -8.83 13.10
C THR A 90 -7.86 -8.19 12.88
N GLU A 91 -7.94 -7.10 12.12
CA GLU A 91 -9.19 -6.39 11.85
C GLU A 91 -10.03 -7.09 10.78
N PHE A 92 -9.42 -7.92 9.92
CA PHE A 92 -10.09 -8.49 8.76
C PHE A 92 -11.17 -9.53 9.10
N THR A 93 -11.06 -10.21 10.23
CA THR A 93 -12.02 -11.26 10.62
C THR A 93 -13.37 -10.69 11.05
N GLU A 94 -13.39 -9.48 11.60
CA GLU A 94 -14.60 -8.81 12.10
C GLU A 94 -15.09 -7.69 11.17
N ALA A 95 -14.29 -7.35 10.15
CA ALA A 95 -14.60 -6.27 9.24
C ALA A 95 -15.74 -6.61 8.28
N ASP A 96 -16.57 -5.61 7.99
CA ASP A 96 -17.61 -5.68 6.96
C ASP A 96 -16.98 -5.58 5.55
N LEU A 97 -17.73 -5.99 4.52
CA LEU A 97 -17.30 -5.97 3.12
C LEU A 97 -16.75 -4.59 2.70
N ASP A 98 -17.45 -3.52 3.09
CA ASP A 98 -17.04 -2.14 2.82
C ASP A 98 -15.67 -1.81 3.42
N HIS A 99 -15.40 -2.29 4.63
CA HIS A 99 -14.12 -2.09 5.30
C HIS A 99 -13.01 -2.93 4.66
N LEU A 100 -13.29 -4.19 4.28
CA LEU A 100 -12.32 -5.01 3.54
C LEU A 100 -11.91 -4.37 2.22
N ILE A 101 -12.87 -3.84 1.47
CA ILE A 101 -12.60 -3.14 0.20
C ILE A 101 -11.70 -1.92 0.46
N LEU A 102 -11.97 -1.15 1.51
CA LEU A 102 -11.14 -0.01 1.90
C LEU A 102 -9.71 -0.44 2.26
N HIS A 103 -9.52 -1.51 3.03
CA HIS A 103 -8.18 -2.03 3.34
C HIS A 103 -7.43 -2.47 2.07
N GLY A 104 -8.12 -3.12 1.13
CA GLY A 104 -7.53 -3.52 -0.16
C GLY A 104 -7.04 -2.33 -0.99
N ILE A 105 -7.87 -1.28 -1.10
CA ILE A 105 -7.51 -0.05 -1.83
C ILE A 105 -6.38 0.71 -1.11
N ARG A 106 -6.39 0.75 0.24
CA ARG A 106 -5.30 1.33 1.04
C ARG A 106 -3.99 0.58 0.80
N ALA A 107 -4.00 -0.75 0.89
CA ALA A 107 -2.82 -1.58 0.63
C ALA A 107 -2.25 -1.32 -0.77
N LEU A 108 -3.12 -1.23 -1.78
CA LEU A 108 -2.71 -0.94 -3.15
C LEU A 108 -2.06 0.44 -3.26
N ARG A 109 -2.61 1.46 -2.60
CA ARG A 109 -2.06 2.82 -2.60
C ARG A 109 -0.62 2.87 -2.06
N GLU A 110 -0.31 2.07 -1.04
CA GLU A 110 1.05 2.00 -0.46
C GLU A 110 2.09 1.42 -1.44
N THR A 111 1.68 0.79 -2.55
CA THR A 111 2.57 0.28 -3.61
C THR A 111 2.96 1.33 -4.66
N LEU A 112 2.26 2.47 -4.69
CA LEU A 112 2.53 3.55 -5.64
C LEU A 112 3.70 4.42 -5.17
N PRO A 113 4.51 4.95 -6.11
CA PRO A 113 5.51 5.95 -5.79
C PRO A 113 4.83 7.25 -5.29
N GLN A 114 5.54 8.01 -4.45
CA GLN A 114 5.00 9.20 -3.76
C GLN A 114 4.40 10.26 -4.69
N ASN A 115 4.87 10.33 -5.94
CA ASN A 115 4.43 11.33 -6.92
C ASN A 115 3.20 10.89 -7.73
N LYS A 116 2.65 9.70 -7.48
CA LYS A 116 1.53 9.14 -8.25
C LYS A 116 0.34 8.87 -7.33
N GLN A 117 -0.82 9.40 -7.70
CA GLN A 117 -2.08 9.12 -7.02
C GLN A 117 -2.76 7.90 -7.65
N LEU A 118 -3.64 7.27 -6.87
CA LEU A 118 -4.44 6.15 -7.32
C LEU A 118 -5.68 6.70 -8.04
N ASP A 119 -5.82 6.37 -9.33
CA ASP A 119 -6.99 6.76 -10.11
C ASP A 119 -8.02 5.63 -10.12
N GLN A 120 -9.31 5.98 -10.08
CA GLN A 120 -10.43 5.03 -10.15
C GLN A 120 -10.38 4.14 -11.41
N ALA A 121 -9.93 4.69 -12.53
CA ALA A 121 -9.80 3.96 -13.79
C ALA A 121 -8.68 2.89 -13.78
N SER A 122 -7.75 2.98 -12.82
CA SER A 122 -6.60 2.07 -12.70
C SER A 122 -6.82 0.92 -11.72
N VAL A 123 -7.98 0.89 -11.06
CA VAL A 123 -8.29 -0.06 -9.99
C VAL A 123 -9.51 -0.86 -10.38
N THR A 124 -9.38 -2.17 -10.23
CA THR A 124 -10.48 -3.12 -10.32
C THR A 124 -10.58 -3.84 -8.99
N VAL A 125 -11.76 -3.87 -8.40
CA VAL A 125 -12.03 -4.61 -7.17
C VAL A 125 -12.94 -5.78 -7.51
N ALA A 126 -12.60 -6.97 -7.05
CA ALA A 126 -13.47 -8.14 -7.16
C ALA A 126 -13.68 -8.73 -5.77
N TYR A 127 -14.93 -9.11 -5.48
CA TYR A 127 -15.28 -9.77 -4.23
C TYR A 127 -16.21 -10.95 -4.48
N VAL A 128 -16.23 -11.87 -3.53
CA VAL A 128 -17.10 -13.04 -3.48
C VAL A 128 -17.51 -13.21 -2.02
N GLY A 129 -18.77 -13.56 -1.78
CA GLY A 129 -19.28 -13.74 -0.43
C GLY A 129 -20.03 -15.05 -0.27
N PRO A 130 -20.65 -15.27 0.90
CA PRO A 130 -21.36 -16.50 1.22
C PRO A 130 -22.48 -16.80 0.22
N GLY A 131 -22.70 -18.09 -0.05
CA GLY A 131 -23.74 -18.56 -0.96
C GLY A 131 -23.46 -18.33 -2.45
N ALA A 132 -22.26 -17.88 -2.82
CA ALA A 132 -21.87 -17.76 -4.24
C ALA A 132 -21.93 -19.09 -5.01
N ASP A 133 -21.78 -20.20 -4.30
CA ASP A 133 -21.76 -21.57 -4.79
C ASP A 133 -23.12 -22.29 -4.69
N ALA A 134 -24.16 -21.59 -4.24
CA ALA A 134 -25.50 -22.15 -4.07
C ALA A 134 -26.00 -22.86 -5.35
N ASP A 135 -26.68 -23.98 -5.15
CA ASP A 135 -27.20 -24.77 -6.26
C ASP A 135 -28.29 -24.02 -7.04
N PRO A 136 -28.38 -24.18 -8.37
CA PRO A 136 -29.37 -23.49 -9.19
C PRO A 136 -30.81 -23.81 -8.80
N HIS A 137 -31.00 -24.94 -8.11
CA HIS A 137 -32.29 -25.43 -7.66
C HIS A 137 -32.61 -25.09 -6.19
N SER A 138 -31.65 -24.50 -5.46
CA SER A 138 -31.85 -24.10 -4.06
C SER A 138 -32.38 -22.68 -3.96
N SER A 139 -33.25 -22.42 -2.97
CA SER A 139 -33.73 -21.07 -2.63
C SER A 139 -32.61 -20.13 -2.19
N SER A 140 -31.49 -20.67 -1.67
CA SER A 140 -30.31 -19.90 -1.25
C SER A 140 -29.56 -19.21 -2.41
N LEU A 141 -29.84 -19.57 -3.67
CA LEU A 141 -29.22 -18.93 -4.84
C LEU A 141 -29.54 -17.43 -4.96
N ARG A 142 -30.68 -16.99 -4.41
CA ARG A 142 -31.14 -15.60 -4.51
C ARG A 142 -30.39 -14.65 -3.59
N GLU A 143 -29.88 -15.17 -2.48
CA GLU A 143 -29.15 -14.41 -1.45
C GLU A 143 -27.63 -14.54 -1.61
N GLY A 144 -27.17 -15.45 -2.47
CA GLY A 144 -25.76 -15.73 -2.70
C GLY A 144 -24.99 -14.56 -3.32
N GLN A 145 -23.91 -14.14 -2.66
CA GLN A 145 -23.03 -13.08 -3.13
C GLN A 145 -22.03 -13.62 -4.17
N LYS A 146 -22.47 -13.70 -5.43
CA LYS A 146 -21.65 -14.18 -6.55
C LYS A 146 -20.43 -13.29 -6.80
N PHE A 147 -19.40 -13.91 -7.39
CA PHE A 147 -18.19 -13.21 -7.82
C PHE A 147 -18.55 -12.00 -8.69
N THR A 148 -18.29 -10.81 -8.17
CA THR A 148 -18.67 -9.53 -8.76
C THR A 148 -17.45 -8.66 -8.92
N VAL A 149 -17.32 -8.03 -10.08
CA VAL A 149 -16.23 -7.11 -10.40
C VAL A 149 -16.78 -5.67 -10.41
N LEU A 150 -16.11 -4.81 -9.67
CA LEU A 150 -16.37 -3.38 -9.54
C LEU A 150 -15.26 -2.60 -10.25
N GLU A 151 -15.67 -1.72 -11.16
CA GLU A 151 -14.78 -0.90 -11.99
C GLU A 151 -15.42 0.49 -12.18
N GLY A 152 -14.56 1.49 -12.40
CA GLY A 152 -14.98 2.86 -12.75
C GLY A 152 -15.87 3.51 -11.68
N ASP A 153 -16.98 4.10 -12.10
CA ASP A 153 -17.87 4.92 -11.28
C ASP A 153 -18.41 4.21 -10.03
N LYS A 154 -18.52 2.88 -10.07
CA LYS A 154 -18.94 2.11 -8.89
C LYS A 154 -17.96 2.29 -7.74
N LEU A 155 -16.68 2.54 -8.01
CA LEU A 155 -15.65 2.69 -7.01
C LEU A 155 -15.65 4.07 -6.33
N ALA A 156 -16.37 5.06 -6.86
CA ALA A 156 -16.33 6.44 -6.38
C ALA A 156 -16.58 6.57 -4.87
N THR A 157 -17.59 5.87 -4.35
CA THR A 157 -17.94 5.86 -2.92
C THR A 157 -16.77 5.48 -2.01
N TRP A 158 -15.98 4.47 -2.40
CA TRP A 158 -14.84 4.02 -1.59
C TRP A 158 -13.64 4.96 -1.72
N PHE A 159 -13.44 5.59 -2.87
CA PHE A 159 -12.40 6.61 -3.06
C PHE A 159 -12.68 7.89 -2.26
N GLU A 160 -13.95 8.30 -2.15
CA GLU A 160 -14.35 9.41 -1.29
C GLU A 160 -14.09 9.11 0.19
N ARG A 161 -14.46 7.91 0.65
CA ARG A 161 -14.22 7.44 2.03
C ARG A 161 -12.74 7.24 2.36
N LEU A 162 -11.90 6.95 1.37
CA LEU A 162 -10.47 6.74 1.56
C LEU A 162 -9.76 8.01 2.06
N GLY A 163 -10.21 9.18 1.61
CA GLY A 163 -9.61 10.48 1.88
C GLY A 163 -8.15 10.59 1.44
N PRO A 164 -7.49 11.74 1.72
CA PRO A 164 -6.06 11.91 1.45
C PRO A 164 -5.25 10.89 2.24
N SER A 165 -4.11 10.46 1.67
CA SER A 165 -3.28 9.43 2.27
C SER A 165 -2.82 9.81 3.66
N GLU A 166 -2.69 8.86 4.59
CA GLU A 166 -2.17 9.13 5.93
C GLU A 166 -0.80 9.81 5.89
N ARG A 167 0.07 9.38 4.96
CA ARG A 167 1.34 10.06 4.67
C ARG A 167 1.17 11.48 4.12
N GLN A 168 0.13 11.72 3.32
CA GLN A 168 -0.19 13.06 2.80
C GLN A 168 -0.83 13.94 3.86
N ARG A 169 -1.64 13.38 4.77
CA ARG A 169 -2.16 14.06 5.95
C ARG A 169 -1.02 14.39 6.91
N ALA A 170 -0.08 13.48 7.14
CA ALA A 170 1.12 13.75 7.93
C ALA A 170 2.03 14.80 7.27
N ALA A 171 2.23 14.75 5.94
CA ALA A 171 3.00 15.75 5.21
C ALA A 171 2.31 17.11 5.16
N ALA A 172 0.99 17.16 4.98
CA ALA A 172 0.20 18.39 5.01
C ALA A 172 0.17 18.99 6.41
N ALA A 173 -0.02 18.18 7.46
CA ALA A 173 0.05 18.62 8.85
C ALA A 173 1.45 19.12 9.23
N ALA A 174 2.52 18.48 8.74
CA ALA A 174 3.89 18.95 8.93
C ALA A 174 4.16 20.26 8.18
N ALA A 175 3.63 20.42 6.96
CA ALA A 175 3.70 21.65 6.19
C ALA A 175 2.92 22.80 6.87
N GLU A 176 1.71 22.53 7.35
CA GLU A 176 0.89 23.48 8.12
C GLU A 176 1.57 23.87 9.44
N ALA A 177 2.18 22.93 10.15
CA ALA A 177 2.96 23.22 11.36
C ALA A 177 4.20 24.09 11.05
N SER A 178 4.88 23.84 9.93
CA SER A 178 6.01 24.67 9.49
C SER A 178 5.60 26.07 9.03
N ALA A 179 4.42 26.20 8.41
CA ALA A 179 3.86 27.49 8.02
C ALA A 179 3.38 28.29 9.24
N ALA A 180 2.78 27.63 10.23
CA ALA A 180 2.40 28.25 11.50
C ALA A 180 3.62 28.75 12.28
N ALA A 181 4.70 27.96 12.33
CA ALA A 181 5.97 28.36 12.94
C ALA A 181 6.62 29.53 12.18
N ALA A 182 6.50 29.60 10.85
CA ALA A 182 6.98 30.73 10.05
C ALA A 182 6.18 32.01 10.28
N THR A 183 4.86 31.93 10.50
CA THR A 183 4.04 33.08 10.88
C THR A 183 4.31 33.59 12.29
N GLU A 184 4.59 32.71 13.26
CA GLU A 184 5.03 33.12 14.61
C GLU A 184 6.41 33.81 14.59
N ASN A 185 7.35 33.31 13.78
CA ASN A 185 8.67 33.92 13.63
C ASN A 185 8.63 35.25 12.86
N ALA A 186 7.65 35.42 11.95
CA ALA A 186 7.40 36.71 11.30
C ALA A 186 6.83 37.74 12.28
N SER A 187 5.92 37.35 13.18
CA SER A 187 5.39 38.27 14.21
C SER A 187 6.43 38.68 15.25
N SER A 188 7.34 37.79 15.66
CA SER A 188 8.41 38.12 16.61
C SER A 188 9.51 39.02 15.99
N SER A 189 9.71 38.93 14.67
CA SER A 189 10.63 39.82 13.93
C SER A 189 10.08 41.24 13.72
N ALA A 190 8.75 41.41 13.70
CA ALA A 190 8.10 42.72 13.60
C ALA A 190 8.16 43.50 14.92
N ASP A 191 8.02 42.83 16.07
CA ASP A 191 8.13 43.45 17.39
C ASP A 191 9.57 43.88 17.73
N ASN A 192 10.59 43.17 17.24
CA ASN A 192 12.00 43.55 17.46
C ASN A 192 12.49 44.69 16.55
N ALA A 193 11.84 44.93 15.41
CA ALA A 193 12.17 46.06 14.53
C ALA A 193 11.68 47.40 15.09
N ALA A 194 10.57 47.40 15.84
CA ALA A 194 10.02 48.61 16.47
C ALA A 194 10.84 49.11 17.68
N ALA A 195 11.74 48.29 18.23
CA ALA A 195 12.53 48.62 19.43
C ALA A 195 13.93 49.20 19.13
N SER A 196 14.33 49.36 17.87
CA SER A 196 15.72 49.76 17.50
C SER A 196 15.89 51.13 16.83
N THR A 197 14.83 51.94 16.72
CA THR A 197 14.89 53.25 16.03
C THR A 197 14.90 54.46 16.97
N ASP A 198 15.51 54.38 18.15
CA ASP A 198 15.70 55.53 19.04
C ASP A 198 17.07 55.49 19.73
N ASN A 199 18.17 55.48 18.97
CA ASN A 199 19.41 56.07 19.47
C ASN A 199 20.39 56.45 18.35
N ALA A 200 20.13 57.57 17.68
CA ALA A 200 21.10 58.19 16.78
C ALA A 200 21.12 59.70 16.98
N SER A 201 21.69 60.16 18.10
CA SER A 201 22.23 61.51 18.17
C SER A 201 23.25 61.68 19.30
N SER A 202 24.50 61.90 18.90
CA SER A 202 25.50 62.83 19.46
C SER A 202 26.85 62.22 19.88
N ALA A 203 27.88 62.95 19.45
CA ALA A 203 29.21 63.13 20.05
C ALA A 203 30.40 62.26 19.55
N SER A 204 31.15 62.89 18.64
CA SER A 204 32.61 63.16 18.70
C SER A 204 33.63 62.00 18.81
N ALA A 205 34.43 61.86 17.74
CA ALA A 205 35.84 61.48 17.80
C ALA A 205 36.68 62.60 18.49
N PRO A 206 37.98 62.42 18.89
CA PRO A 206 38.93 61.43 18.38
C PRO A 206 39.97 60.82 19.38
N ASP A 207 40.73 59.87 18.83
CA ASP A 207 42.19 59.73 18.91
C ASP A 207 42.86 58.69 19.85
N GLN A 208 43.94 58.13 19.31
CA GLN A 208 45.11 57.47 19.94
C GLN A 208 45.13 55.93 20.17
N ASN A 209 45.78 55.24 19.21
CA ASN A 209 47.16 54.73 19.32
C ASN A 209 47.40 53.19 19.31
N THR A 210 48.40 52.84 18.49
CA THR A 210 49.43 51.77 18.63
C THR A 210 49.20 50.36 18.08
N GLN A 211 49.85 50.10 16.93
CA GLN A 211 50.74 48.97 16.53
C GLN A 211 50.21 47.52 16.72
N ALA A 212 50.53 46.51 15.91
CA ALA A 212 51.62 46.27 14.97
C ALA A 212 51.25 45.07 14.07
N SER A 213 51.94 44.99 12.93
CA SER A 213 52.47 43.78 12.24
C SER A 213 52.31 42.43 12.97
N SER A 214 52.06 41.29 12.34
CA SER A 214 52.59 40.74 11.08
C SER A 214 51.87 39.41 10.76
N ASP A 215 51.91 39.02 9.48
CA ASP A 215 52.01 37.66 8.95
C ASP A 215 51.71 36.47 9.89
N ASN A 216 50.74 35.64 9.51
CA ASN A 216 51.10 34.24 9.22
C ASN A 216 50.06 33.51 8.36
N THR A 217 50.45 33.25 7.13
CA THR A 217 50.03 32.09 6.33
C THR A 217 50.29 30.80 7.10
N ASP A 218 49.27 29.99 7.37
CA ASP A 218 49.43 28.53 7.32
C ASP A 218 48.07 27.83 7.23
N ASN A 219 47.60 27.72 5.98
CA ASN A 219 46.57 26.77 5.60
C ASN A 219 47.28 25.42 5.34
N GLN A 220 47.39 24.58 6.36
CA GLN A 220 47.83 23.19 6.23
C GLN A 220 46.65 22.26 6.53
N PRO A 221 46.32 21.31 5.63
CA PRO A 221 45.32 20.28 5.90
C PRO A 221 45.86 19.23 6.88
N ARG A 222 45.02 18.85 7.86
CA ARG A 222 45.31 17.86 8.90
C ARG A 222 45.61 16.46 8.31
N PRO A 223 46.65 15.75 8.79
CA PRO A 223 46.83 14.34 8.47
C PRO A 223 45.81 13.47 9.22
N MET A 224 45.26 12.47 8.53
CA MET A 224 44.52 11.36 9.11
C MET A 224 45.54 10.35 9.66
N ASP A 225 45.53 10.14 10.97
CA ASP A 225 46.21 9.03 11.61
C ASP A 225 45.19 7.99 12.12
N GLU A 226 45.53 6.75 11.76
CA GLU A 226 45.41 5.50 12.52
C GLU A 226 44.15 4.60 12.52
N ASN A 227 44.50 3.33 12.24
CA ASN A 227 43.91 2.02 12.54
C ASN A 227 42.82 1.44 11.64
#